data_AF-A0A7R9H4N0-F1
#
_entry.id   AF-A0A7R9H4N0-F1
#
_cell.length_a   1.000
_cell.length_b   1.000
_cell.length_c   1.000
_cell.angle_alpha   90.00
_cell.angle_beta   90.00
_cell.angle_gamma   90.00
#
_symmetry.space_group_name_H-M   'P 1'
#
loop_
_entity.id
_entity.type
_entity.pdbx_description
1 polymer ?
#
loop_
_entity_poly.entity_id
_entity_poly.type
_entity_poly.pdbx_seq_one_letter_code
_entity_poly.pdbx_strand_id
1 'polypeptide(L)'
;MLGIPHSLRPQMWLRLSGGLQKKLSSEMSYKDIVKMSSNDALMTSKQIEKDLLRTMPGNACFSHLTSTGIPRLRRVLRGLAWLYPDIGYCQGTGMIAASLLLLMEEEDAFWMMSTIVEDLLPASYYSSTLIG
;
A
#
# COMPACT_ATOMS: atom_id res chain seq x y z
N MET A 1 20.40 -4.26 24.30
CA MET A 1 19.00 -4.06 23.85
C MET A 1 18.72 -5.12 22.79
N LEU A 2 17.94 -6.16 23.11
CA LEU A 2 17.59 -7.20 22.15
C LEU A 2 16.54 -6.66 21.18
N GLY A 3 16.98 -6.25 19.99
CA GLY A 3 16.08 -5.86 18.91
C GLY A 3 15.28 -7.06 18.42
N ILE A 4 14.03 -6.82 18.04
CA ILE A 4 13.15 -7.84 17.45
C ILE A 4 13.87 -8.45 16.22
N PRO A 5 13.98 -9.78 16.10
CA PRO A 5 14.55 -10.44 14.94
C PRO A 5 13.89 -9.97 13.64
N HIS A 6 14.67 -9.74 12.58
CA HIS A 6 14.16 -9.21 11.30
C HIS A 6 12.97 -10.00 10.74
N SER A 7 12.96 -11.32 10.95
CA SER A 7 11.87 -12.22 10.52
C SER A 7 10.56 -12.04 11.28
N LEU A 8 10.60 -11.52 12.52
CA LEU A 8 9.42 -11.34 13.37
C LEU A 8 8.85 -9.92 13.29
N ARG A 9 9.61 -8.97 12.76
CA ARG A 9 9.16 -7.58 12.62
C ARG A 9 7.88 -7.43 11.80
N PRO A 10 7.68 -8.12 10.66
CA PRO A 10 6.44 -7.99 9.89
C PRO A 10 5.21 -8.40 10.71
N GLN A 11 5.28 -9.53 11.41
CA GLN A 11 4.18 -10.03 12.23
C GLN A 11 3.94 -9.16 13.46
N MET A 12 5.01 -8.70 14.11
CA MET A 12 4.89 -7.81 15.26
C MET A 12 4.37 -6.44 14.85
N TRP A 13 4.83 -5.86 13.74
CA TRP A 13 4.32 -4.58 13.25
C TRP A 13 2.86 -4.69 12.87
N LEU A 14 2.44 -5.76 12.19
CA LEU A 14 1.03 -5.94 11.81
C LEU A 14 0.12 -6.10 13.03
N ARG A 15 0.63 -6.74 14.09
CA ARG A 15 -0.08 -6.85 15.38
C ARG A 15 -0.13 -5.53 16.14
N LEU A 16 0.99 -4.82 16.20
CA LEU A 16 1.15 -3.59 16.99
C LEU A 16 0.47 -2.39 16.32
N SER A 17 0.38 -2.37 14.99
CA SER A 17 -0.30 -1.31 14.25
C SER A 17 -1.82 -1.46 14.24
N GLY A 18 -2.36 -2.62 14.62
CA GLY A 18 -3.79 -2.92 14.49
C GLY A 18 -4.18 -3.49 13.11
N GLY A 19 -3.24 -3.57 12.16
CA GLY A 19 -3.49 -4.16 10.83
C GLY A 19 -3.96 -5.61 10.87
N LEU A 20 -3.53 -6.41 11.86
CA LEU A 20 -4.03 -7.77 12.05
C LEU A 20 -5.50 -7.78 12.50
N GLN A 21 -5.88 -6.89 13.41
CA GLN A 21 -7.27 -6.79 13.83
C GLN A 21 -8.16 -6.38 12.66
N LYS A 22 -7.69 -5.41 11.87
CA LYS A 22 -8.39 -4.93 10.67
C LYS A 22 -8.55 -6.02 9.60
N LYS A 23 -7.53 -6.85 9.40
CA LYS A 23 -7.59 -8.05 8.55
C LYS A 23 -8.62 -9.06 9.05
N LEU A 24 -8.72 -9.26 10.36
CA LEU A 24 -9.64 -10.21 10.98
C LEU A 24 -11.08 -9.68 11.08
N SER A 25 -11.26 -8.36 11.20
CA SER A 25 -12.56 -7.71 11.32
C SER A 25 -13.12 -7.26 9.97
N SER A 26 -12.32 -7.27 8.90
CA SER A 26 -12.81 -6.91 7.58
C SER A 26 -13.74 -8.00 7.06
N GLU A 27 -14.93 -7.60 6.62
CA GLU A 27 -15.88 -8.49 5.95
C GLU A 27 -15.39 -8.96 4.57
N MET A 28 -14.36 -8.30 4.03
CA MET A 28 -13.86 -8.52 2.67
C MET A 28 -12.39 -8.94 2.70
N SER A 29 -12.08 -10.08 2.09
CA SER A 29 -10.70 -10.55 2.02
C SER A 29 -9.87 -9.70 1.06
N TYR A 30 -8.55 -9.66 1.24
CA TYR A 30 -7.65 -8.99 0.29
C TYR A 30 -7.84 -9.50 -1.15
N LYS A 31 -8.10 -10.81 -1.31
CA LYS A 31 -8.35 -11.41 -2.62
C LYS A 31 -9.61 -10.85 -3.28
N ASP A 32 -10.67 -10.64 -2.50
CA ASP A 32 -11.91 -10.05 -2.98
C ASP A 32 -11.69 -8.58 -3.36
N ILE A 33 -10.98 -7.81 -2.54
CA ILE A 33 -10.63 -6.41 -2.83
C ILE A 33 -9.81 -6.30 -4.13
N VAL A 34 -8.82 -7.15 -4.33
CA VAL A 34 -8.03 -7.20 -5.58
C VAL A 34 -8.90 -7.52 -6.79
N LYS A 35 -9.84 -8.45 -6.64
CA LYS A 35 -10.76 -8.85 -7.71
C LYS A 35 -11.77 -7.75 -8.05
N MET A 36 -12.28 -7.03 -7.04
CA MET A 36 -13.23 -5.93 -7.25
C MET A 36 -12.53 -4.71 -7.85
N SER A 37 -11.34 -4.38 -7.35
CA SER A 37 -10.53 -3.25 -7.85
C SER A 37 -9.88 -3.48 -9.22
N SER A 38 -9.91 -4.70 -9.77
CA SER A 38 -9.33 -4.98 -11.09
C SER A 38 -10.12 -4.37 -12.25
N ASN A 39 -11.42 -4.18 -12.07
CA ASN A 39 -12.34 -3.70 -13.11
C ASN A 39 -12.46 -2.17 -13.15
N ASP A 40 -11.96 -1.48 -12.13
CA ASP A 40 -12.26 -0.07 -11.98
C ASP A 40 -11.35 0.80 -12.86
N ALA A 41 -11.95 1.45 -13.86
CA ALA A 41 -11.29 2.40 -14.76
C ALA A 41 -11.06 3.75 -14.08
N LEU A 42 -10.64 3.74 -12.81
CA LEU A 42 -10.33 4.92 -12.03
C LEU A 42 -9.23 5.72 -12.74
N MET A 43 -9.42 7.04 -12.84
CA MET A 43 -8.38 7.98 -13.29
C MET A 43 -7.05 7.76 -12.53
N THR A 44 -7.16 7.33 -11.27
CA THR A 44 -6.10 6.87 -10.37
C THR A 44 -5.22 5.77 -10.97
N SER A 45 -5.78 4.85 -11.76
CA SER A 45 -5.05 3.74 -12.39
C SER A 45 -3.97 4.25 -13.35
N LYS A 46 -4.24 5.30 -14.13
CA LYS A 46 -3.25 5.92 -15.03
C LYS A 46 -2.10 6.57 -14.27
N GLN A 47 -2.39 7.14 -13.09
CA GLN A 47 -1.40 7.79 -12.25
C GLN A 47 -0.54 6.75 -11.52
N ILE A 48 -1.16 5.68 -11.02
CA ILE A 48 -0.47 4.52 -10.46
C ILE A 48 0.51 3.94 -11.49
N GLU A 49 0.09 3.65 -12.73
CA GLU A 49 1.00 3.09 -13.74
C GLU A 49 2.21 3.99 -14.04
N LYS A 50 2.01 5.31 -14.07
CA LYS A 50 3.11 6.28 -14.24
C LYS A 50 4.10 6.26 -13.07
N ASP A 51 3.61 6.08 -11.86
CA ASP A 51 4.43 6.09 -10.66
C ASP A 51 5.06 4.72 -10.36
N LEU A 52 4.44 3.62 -10.76
CA LEU A 52 5.03 2.26 -10.68
C LEU A 52 6.41 2.24 -11.33
N LEU A 53 6.55 2.91 -12.47
CA LEU A 53 7.80 3.02 -13.22
C LEU A 53 8.85 3.93 -12.58
N ARG A 54 8.43 4.83 -11.69
CA ARG A 54 9.33 5.77 -10.99
C ARG A 54 9.60 5.35 -9.55
N THR A 55 8.89 4.34 -9.05
CA THR A 55 9.00 3.88 -7.67
C THR A 55 10.22 2.97 -7.53
N MET A 56 11.26 3.46 -6.84
CA MET A 56 12.50 2.73 -6.57
C MET A 56 13.19 2.13 -7.82
N PRO A 57 13.60 2.95 -8.80
CA PRO A 57 14.22 2.47 -10.05
C PRO A 57 15.53 1.71 -9.83
N GLY A 58 16.23 1.95 -8.70
CA GLY A 58 17.47 1.26 -8.33
C GLY A 58 17.28 -0.10 -7.64
N ASN A 59 16.06 -0.54 -7.37
CA ASN A 59 15.79 -1.81 -6.69
C ASN A 59 15.44 -2.91 -7.71
N ALA A 60 16.11 -4.06 -7.65
CA ALA A 60 15.91 -5.18 -8.59
C ALA A 60 14.45 -5.69 -8.64
N CYS A 61 13.69 -5.57 -7.55
CA CYS A 61 12.28 -5.98 -7.50
C CYS A 61 11.34 -5.03 -8.24
N PHE A 62 11.76 -3.79 -8.52
CA PHE A 62 10.94 -2.74 -9.15
C PHE A 62 11.61 -2.08 -10.37
N SER A 63 12.81 -2.54 -10.77
CA SER A 63 13.62 -1.91 -11.83
C SER A 63 13.02 -2.02 -13.23
N HIS A 64 12.19 -3.02 -13.50
CA HIS A 64 11.54 -3.23 -14.78
C HIS A 64 10.03 -3.46 -14.60
N LEU A 65 9.22 -3.10 -15.60
CA LEU A 65 7.79 -3.41 -15.65
C LEU A 65 7.46 -4.90 -15.46
N THR A 66 8.40 -5.76 -15.86
CA THR A 66 8.31 -7.22 -15.75
C THR A 66 8.85 -7.75 -14.42
N SER A 67 9.45 -6.90 -13.59
CA SER A 67 9.95 -7.30 -12.28
C SER A 67 8.80 -7.75 -11.38
N THR A 68 9.06 -8.76 -10.55
CA THR A 68 8.05 -9.42 -9.72
C THR A 68 7.36 -8.48 -8.72
N GLY A 69 7.98 -7.38 -8.33
CA GLY A 69 7.40 -6.39 -7.41
C GLY A 69 6.36 -5.47 -8.06
N ILE A 70 6.45 -5.20 -9.36
CA ILE A 70 5.54 -4.26 -10.06
C ILE A 70 4.09 -4.76 -10.06
N PRO A 71 3.78 -6.02 -10.40
CA PRO A 71 2.42 -6.54 -10.30
C PRO A 71 1.85 -6.51 -8.87
N ARG A 72 2.69 -6.78 -7.86
CA ARG A 72 2.29 -6.76 -6.45
C ARG A 72 1.96 -5.33 -6.01
N LEU A 73 2.85 -4.39 -6.31
CA LEU A 73 2.67 -2.97 -6.02
C LEU A 73 1.42 -2.40 -6.69
N ARG A 74 1.17 -2.76 -7.96
CA ARG A 74 -0.05 -2.39 -8.67
C ARG A 74 -1.31 -2.84 -7.93
N ARG A 75 -1.37 -4.10 -7.49
CA ARG A 75 -2.54 -4.64 -6.77
C ARG A 75 -2.77 -3.94 -5.45
N VAL A 76 -1.71 -3.73 -4.66
CA VAL A 76 -1.79 -3.01 -3.38
C VAL A 76 -2.31 -1.59 -3.59
N LEU A 77 -1.71 -0.82 -4.50
CA LEU A 77 -2.11 0.58 -4.75
C LEU A 77 -3.54 0.69 -5.30
N ARG A 78 -3.95 -0.21 -6.19
CA ARG A 78 -5.33 -0.24 -6.71
C ARG A 78 -6.33 -0.63 -5.64
N GLY A 79 -6.04 -1.65 -4.84
CA GLY A 79 -6.90 -2.05 -3.73
C GLY A 79 -7.09 -0.90 -2.73
N LEU A 80 -6.03 -0.16 -2.43
CA LEU A 80 -6.09 0.99 -1.51
C LEU A 80 -6.91 2.14 -2.11
N ALA A 81 -6.69 2.48 -3.38
CA ALA A 81 -7.47 3.51 -4.07
C ALA A 81 -8.96 3.16 -4.18
N TRP A 82 -9.28 1.86 -4.29
CA TRP A 82 -10.66 1.38 -4.31
C TRP A 82 -11.30 1.41 -2.92
N LEU A 83 -10.56 1.01 -1.88
CA LEU A 83 -11.05 0.97 -0.51
C LEU A 83 -11.18 2.37 0.12
N TYR A 84 -10.31 3.30 -0.26
CA TYR A 84 -10.28 4.68 0.24
C TYR A 84 -10.33 5.70 -0.90
N PRO A 85 -11.46 5.81 -1.63
CA PRO A 85 -11.58 6.71 -2.77
C PRO A 85 -11.41 8.20 -2.39
N ASP A 86 -11.82 8.58 -1.18
CA ASP A 86 -11.77 9.96 -0.68
C ASP A 86 -10.34 10.47 -0.42
N ILE A 87 -9.42 9.55 -0.12
CA ILE A 87 -8.00 9.86 0.15
C ILE A 87 -7.23 10.01 -1.17
N GLY A 88 -7.68 9.30 -2.20
CA GLY A 88 -7.04 9.29 -3.50
C GLY A 88 -5.63 8.71 -3.47
N TYR A 89 -4.93 8.85 -4.60
CA TYR A 89 -3.54 8.42 -4.75
C TYR A 89 -2.63 9.65 -4.76
N CYS A 90 -1.82 9.83 -3.72
CA CYS A 90 -0.75 10.82 -3.70
C CYS A 90 0.59 10.21 -4.12
N GLN A 91 1.47 11.03 -4.68
CA GLN A 91 2.75 10.62 -5.26
C GLN A 91 3.70 9.91 -4.25
N GLY A 92 3.45 10.02 -2.95
CA GLY A 92 4.22 9.35 -1.90
C GLY A 92 3.77 7.91 -1.60
N THR A 93 2.51 7.56 -1.86
CA THR A 93 1.94 6.26 -1.46
C THR A 93 2.67 5.08 -2.13
N GLY A 94 3.10 5.26 -3.39
CA GLY A 94 3.86 4.24 -4.13
C GLY A 94 5.16 3.83 -3.44
N MET A 95 5.93 4.80 -2.94
CA MET A 95 7.21 4.53 -2.27
C MET A 95 7.04 3.78 -0.94
N ILE A 96 6.02 4.15 -0.15
CA ILE A 96 5.74 3.49 1.13
C ILE A 96 5.28 2.06 0.87
N ALA A 97 4.32 1.86 -0.03
CA ALA A 97 3.81 0.53 -0.38
C ALA A 97 4.93 -0.37 -0.93
N ALA A 98 5.81 0.16 -1.79
CA ALA A 98 6.93 -0.60 -2.33
C ALA A 98 7.96 -0.94 -1.24
N SER A 99 8.21 -0.05 -0.28
CA SER A 99 9.08 -0.33 0.86
C SER A 99 8.52 -1.43 1.76
N LEU A 100 7.20 -1.43 2.00
CA LEU A 100 6.52 -2.49 2.75
C LEU A 100 6.62 -3.83 2.01
N LEU A 101 6.44 -3.86 0.69
CA LEU A 101 6.56 -5.06 -0.13
C LEU A 101 7.97 -5.69 -0.14
N LEU A 102 9.01 -4.93 0.21
CA LEU A 102 10.36 -5.47 0.43
C LEU A 102 10.52 -6.15 1.79
N LEU A 103 9.64 -5.85 2.75
CA LEU A 103 9.74 -6.30 4.14
C LEU A 103 8.72 -7.39 4.49
N MET A 104 7.58 -7.45 3.79
CA MET A 104 6.49 -8.36 4.11
C MET A 104 5.74 -8.87 2.88
N GLU A 105 4.84 -9.83 3.10
CA GLU A 105 3.98 -10.36 2.05
C GLU A 105 2.96 -9.33 1.57
N GLU A 106 2.48 -9.51 0.35
CA GLU A 106 1.63 -8.54 -0.35
C GLU A 106 0.37 -8.17 0.41
N GLU A 107 -0.30 -9.18 0.95
CA GLU A 107 -1.52 -8.98 1.74
C GLU A 107 -1.22 -8.22 3.04
N ASP A 108 -0.13 -8.56 3.72
CA ASP A 108 0.25 -7.88 4.97
C ASP A 108 0.66 -6.43 4.69
N ALA A 109 1.35 -6.17 3.57
CA ALA A 109 1.69 -4.83 3.12
C ALA A 109 0.44 -4.00 2.83
N PHE A 110 -0.60 -4.60 2.25
CA PHE A 110 -1.88 -3.94 2.01
C PHE A 110 -2.58 -3.53 3.31
N TRP A 111 -2.68 -4.45 4.28
CA TRP A 111 -3.33 -4.15 5.56
C TRP A 111 -2.52 -3.15 6.39
N MET A 112 -1.18 -3.26 6.37
CA MET A 112 -0.31 -2.27 6.99
C MET A 112 -0.51 -0.88 6.37
N MET A 113 -0.56 -0.80 5.04
CA MET A 113 -0.79 0.47 4.36
C MET A 113 -2.18 1.02 4.63
N SER A 114 -3.21 0.16 4.73
CA SER A 114 -4.57 0.55 5.13
C SER A 114 -4.62 1.14 6.53
N THR A 115 -3.82 0.61 7.46
CA THR A 115 -3.66 1.18 8.81
C THR A 115 -2.91 2.51 8.76
N ILE A 116 -1.81 2.61 7.99
CA ILE A 116 -1.07 3.88 7.83
C ILE A 116 -1.98 4.97 7.25
N VAL A 117 -2.81 4.63 6.27
CA VAL A 117 -3.72 5.57 5.63
C VAL A 117 -4.82 6.06 6.59
N GLU A 118 -5.37 5.20 7.44
CA GLU A 118 -6.41 5.62 8.41
C GLU A 118 -5.85 6.26 9.68
N ASP A 119 -4.80 5.69 10.26
CA ASP A 119 -4.31 6.07 11.60
C ASP A 119 -3.18 7.12 11.56
N LEU A 120 -2.40 7.17 10.48
CA LEU A 120 -1.21 8.02 10.41
C LEU A 120 -1.41 9.27 9.53
N LEU A 121 -2.38 9.26 8.62
CA LEU A 121 -2.69 10.40 7.76
C LEU A 121 -4.03 10.99 8.23
N PRO A 122 -4.03 11.99 9.12
CA PRO A 122 -5.26 12.71 9.42
C PRO A 122 -5.85 13.25 8.10
N ALA A 123 -7.18 13.28 7.99
CA ALA A 123 -7.90 13.75 6.80
C ALA A 123 -7.44 15.14 6.28
N SER A 124 -6.72 15.90 7.11
CA SER A 124 -6.08 17.18 6.78
C SER A 124 -4.81 17.09 5.92
N TYR A 125 -4.18 15.92 5.75
CA TYR A 125 -2.94 15.79 4.97
C TYR A 125 -3.17 15.85 3.45
N TYR A 126 -4.37 15.50 2.99
CA TYR A 126 -4.78 15.53 1.59
C TYR A 126 -5.57 16.80 1.23
N SER A 127 -5.66 17.77 2.14
CA SER A 127 -6.33 19.03 1.84
C SER A 127 -5.59 19.75 0.71
N SER A 128 -6.30 20.03 -0.38
CA SER A 128 -5.89 20.81 -1.55
C SER A 128 -5.56 22.28 -1.24
N THR A 129 -5.21 22.60 0.00
CA THR A 129 -4.88 23.95 0.45
C THR A 129 -3.39 23.98 0.76
N LEU A 130 -2.57 24.12 -0.29
CA LEU A 130 -1.28 24.77 -0.12
C LEU A 130 -1.57 26.23 0.28
N ILE A 131 -1.57 26.52 1.57
CA ILE A 131 -1.23 27.86 2.08
C ILE A 131 0.19 27.73 2.60
N GLY A 132 1.10 28.37 1.87
CA GLY A 132 2.53 28.45 2.14
C GLY A 132 3.21 29.10 0.96
#